data_AF-A0A6N7R465-F1
#
_entry.id   AF-A0A6N7R465-F1
#
_cell.length_a   1.000
_cell.length_b   1.000
_cell.length_c   1.000
_cell.angle_alpha   90.00
_cell.angle_beta   90.00
_cell.angle_gamma   90.00
#
_symmetry.space_group_name_H-M   'P 1'
#
loop_
_entity.id
_entity.type
_entity.pdbx_description
1 polymer ?
#
loop_
_entity_poly.entity_id
_entity_poly.type
_entity_poly.pdbx_seq_one_letter_code
_entity_poly.pdbx_strand_id
1 'polypeptide(L)'
;MVIKKEEEQEFVELEEQHVMGIDLGVHGLATIVNNTGSQPVIIKGQTVKSINQYFNKQRAHYYRVLRHGQGPKEGSFQSKRLTILPRG
;
A
#
# COMPACT_ATOMS: atom_id res chain seq x y z
N MET A 1 27.49 2.60 -30.76
CA MET A 1 27.07 1.19 -30.93
C MET A 1 26.57 0.71 -29.59
N VAL A 2 25.25 0.71 -29.37
CA VAL A 2 24.66 0.22 -28.12
C VAL A 2 24.37 -1.26 -28.35
N ILE A 3 25.18 -2.12 -27.76
CA ILE A 3 24.97 -3.56 -27.78
C ILE A 3 23.85 -3.83 -26.78
N LYS A 4 22.64 -4.12 -27.29
CA LYS A 4 21.56 -4.66 -26.48
C LYS A 4 21.89 -6.13 -26.24
N LYS A 5 22.06 -6.50 -24.97
CA LYS A 5 22.16 -7.90 -24.56
C LYS A 5 20.74 -8.46 -24.60
N GLU A 6 20.48 -9.38 -25.51
CA GLU A 6 19.23 -10.15 -25.50
C GLU A 6 19.32 -11.12 -24.32
N GLU A 7 18.49 -10.91 -23.31
CA GLU A 7 18.32 -11.87 -22.22
C GLU A 7 17.50 -13.03 -22.76
N GLU A 8 18.15 -14.17 -22.99
CA GLU A 8 17.43 -15.44 -23.18
C GLU A 8 16.66 -15.75 -21.90
N GLN A 9 15.33 -15.64 -21.97
CA GLN A 9 14.46 -16.11 -20.90
C GLN A 9 14.45 -17.64 -20.91
N GLU A 10 15.10 -18.21 -19.92
CA GLU A 10 15.06 -19.64 -19.65
C GLU A 10 13.60 -20.05 -19.32
N PHE A 11 13.02 -20.93 -20.14
CA PHE A 11 11.68 -21.44 -19.91
C PHE A 11 11.71 -22.42 -18.74
N VAL A 12 11.16 -22.00 -17.61
CA VAL A 12 10.98 -22.86 -16.44
C VAL A 12 9.69 -23.66 -16.64
N GLU A 13 9.81 -24.98 -16.74
CA GLU A 13 8.66 -25.88 -16.74
C GLU A 13 8.00 -25.83 -15.36
N LEU A 14 6.76 -25.34 -15.29
CA LEU A 14 6.02 -25.20 -14.05
C LEU A 14 5.19 -26.46 -13.81
N GLU A 15 5.29 -27.03 -12.61
CA GLU A 15 4.38 -28.09 -12.20
C GLU A 15 2.99 -27.50 -11.91
N GLU A 16 1.99 -27.83 -12.73
CA GLU A 16 0.61 -27.32 -12.61
C GLU A 16 -0.04 -27.61 -11.24
N GLN A 17 0.46 -28.61 -10.52
CA GLN A 17 0.00 -28.96 -9.17
C GLN A 17 0.56 -28.05 -8.08
N HIS A 18 1.63 -27.30 -8.35
CA HIS A 18 2.20 -26.34 -7.40
C HIS A 18 1.46 -25.00 -7.48
N VAL A 19 0.68 -24.72 -6.44
CA VAL A 19 -0.15 -23.51 -6.35
C VAL A 19 0.41 -22.59 -5.28
N MET A 20 0.53 -21.31 -5.61
CA MET A 20 0.93 -20.25 -4.70
C MET A 20 -0.18 -19.21 -4.53
N GLY A 21 -0.51 -18.89 -3.28
CA GLY A 21 -1.41 -17.80 -2.92
C GLY A 21 -0.63 -16.60 -2.43
N ILE A 22 -1.02 -15.41 -2.88
CA ILE A 22 -0.48 -14.13 -2.43
C ILE A 22 -1.63 -13.31 -1.86
N ASP A 23 -1.57 -13.01 -0.56
CA ASP A 23 -2.49 -12.10 0.12
C ASP A 23 -1.80 -10.76 0.38
N LEU A 24 -2.39 -9.67 -0.10
CA LEU A 24 -1.83 -8.32 0.06
C LEU A 24 -2.54 -7.58 1.20
N GLY A 25 -1.78 -7.04 2.15
CA GLY A 25 -2.34 -6.39 3.32
C GLY A 25 -1.52 -5.21 3.84
N VAL A 26 -2.10 -4.41 4.74
CA VAL A 26 -1.41 -3.28 5.38
C VAL A 26 -0.56 -3.69 6.58
N HIS A 27 -0.91 -4.81 7.24
CA HIS A 27 -0.13 -5.37 8.35
C HIS A 27 1.04 -6.23 7.85
N GLY A 28 0.76 -7.17 6.93
CA GLY A 28 1.75 -7.83 6.07
C GLY A 28 1.56 -7.33 4.64
N LEU A 29 2.54 -6.62 4.10
CA LEU A 29 2.55 -6.09 2.74
C LEU A 29 2.14 -7.17 1.73
N ALA A 30 2.71 -8.36 1.92
CA ALA A 30 2.30 -9.57 1.24
C ALA A 30 2.53 -10.76 2.18
N THR A 31 1.59 -11.70 2.16
CA THR A 31 1.75 -13.04 2.72
C THR A 31 1.74 -14.01 1.57
N ILE A 32 2.78 -14.83 1.44
CA ILE A 32 2.91 -15.82 0.38
C ILE A 32 2.84 -17.20 1.02
N VAL A 33 1.96 -18.05 0.49
CA VAL A 33 1.77 -19.44 0.92
C VAL A 33 1.73 -20.36 -0.30
N ASN A 34 2.13 -21.61 -0.12
CA ASN A 34 2.05 -22.63 -1.17
C ASN A 34 1.52 -23.96 -0.62
N ASN A 35 1.16 -24.87 -1.52
CA ASN A 35 0.69 -26.21 -1.17
C ASN A 35 1.82 -27.26 -1.02
N THR A 36 3.09 -26.84 -1.06
CA THR A 36 4.26 -27.73 -0.95
C THR A 36 4.76 -27.92 0.47
N GLY A 37 4.03 -27.40 1.47
CA GLY A 37 4.42 -27.47 2.88
C GLY A 37 5.55 -26.51 3.26
N SER A 38 5.88 -25.53 2.41
CA SER A 38 6.87 -24.50 2.73
C SER A 38 6.33 -23.56 3.81
N GLN A 39 7.23 -22.98 4.62
CA GLN A 39 6.83 -21.95 5.58
C GLN A 39 6.31 -20.69 4.84
N PRO A 40 5.22 -20.07 5.33
CA PRO A 40 4.73 -18.81 4.78
C PRO A 40 5.78 -17.70 4.80
N VAL A 41 5.86 -16.92 3.72
CA VAL A 41 6.71 -15.72 3.65
C VAL A 41 5.88 -14.48 3.95
N ILE A 42 6.26 -13.73 4.98
CA ILE A 42 5.58 -12.49 5.39
C ILE A 42 6.46 -11.29 5.07
N ILE A 43 6.04 -10.47 4.11
CA ILE A 43 6.65 -9.18 3.83
C ILE A 43 6.00 -8.14 4.73
N LYS A 44 6.82 -7.41 5.48
CA LYS A 44 6.35 -6.44 6.48
C LYS A 44 5.82 -5.15 5.85
N GLY A 45 4.61 -4.73 6.21
CA GLY A 45 3.97 -3.49 5.72
C GLY A 45 4.30 -2.21 6.50
N GLN A 46 5.27 -2.23 7.42
CA GLN A 46 5.51 -1.11 8.34
C GLN A 46 5.77 0.24 7.64
N THR A 47 6.50 0.23 6.52
CA THR A 47 6.77 1.44 5.73
C THR A 47 5.49 2.02 5.12
N VAL A 48 4.61 1.17 4.60
CA VAL A 48 3.31 1.62 4.05
C VAL A 48 2.43 2.19 5.17
N LYS A 49 2.41 1.53 6.33
CA LYS A 49 1.67 2.00 7.52
C LYS A 49 2.18 3.36 8.01
N SER A 50 3.49 3.60 8.04
CA SER A 50 4.06 4.87 8.49
C SER A 50 3.72 6.02 7.54
N ILE A 51 3.72 5.78 6.22
CA ILE A 51 3.28 6.73 5.20
C ILE A 51 1.79 7.06 5.37
N ASN A 52 0.94 6.05 5.57
CA ASN A 52 -0.48 6.28 5.81
C ASN A 52 -0.72 7.06 7.11
N GLN A 53 0.07 6.78 8.16
CA GLN A 53 0.01 7.54 9.41
C GLN A 53 0.42 9.01 9.20
N TYR A 54 1.45 9.28 8.38
CA TYR A 54 1.85 10.64 8.04
C TYR A 54 0.70 11.42 7.39
N PHE A 55 0.05 10.86 6.37
CA PHE A 55 -1.07 11.55 5.72
C PHE A 55 -2.28 11.73 6.62
N ASN A 56 -2.57 10.76 7.50
CA ASN A 56 -3.61 10.92 8.53
C ASN A 56 -3.32 12.08 9.49
N LYS A 57 -2.07 12.26 9.91
CA LYS A 57 -1.64 13.40 10.75
C LYS A 57 -1.80 14.73 10.00
N GLN A 58 -1.37 14.81 8.74
CA GLN A 58 -1.53 16.01 7.92
C GLN A 58 -3.00 16.37 7.71
N ARG A 59 -3.84 15.37 7.47
CA ARG A 59 -5.29 15.55 7.32
C ARG A 59 -5.93 16.09 8.60
N ALA A 60 -5.60 15.50 9.75
CA ALA A 60 -6.09 15.97 11.05
C ALA A 60 -5.68 17.42 11.33
N HIS A 61 -4.44 17.79 11.00
CA HIS A 61 -3.96 19.16 11.14
C HIS A 61 -4.77 20.15 10.29
N TYR A 62 -4.88 19.92 8.97
CA TYR A 62 -5.63 20.84 8.11
C TYR A 62 -7.12 20.87 8.41
N TYR A 63 -7.70 19.74 8.82
CA TYR A 63 -9.09 19.69 9.25
C TYR A 63 -9.30 20.52 10.52
N ARG A 64 -8.42 20.41 11.51
CA ARG A 64 -8.48 21.26 12.72
C ARG A 64 -8.40 22.75 12.38
N VAL A 65 -7.51 23.14 11.48
CA VAL A 65 -7.38 24.53 11.03
C VAL A 65 -8.66 25.00 10.30
N LEU A 66 -9.21 24.18 9.41
CA LEU A 66 -10.42 24.51 8.65
C LEU A 66 -11.66 24.67 9.55
N ARG A 67 -11.77 23.82 10.57
CA ARG A 67 -12.94 23.71 11.46
C ARG A 67 -12.85 24.59 12.71
N HIS A 68 -11.83 25.44 12.83
CA HIS A 68 -11.50 26.13 14.07
C HIS A 68 -12.71 26.86 14.69
N GLY A 69 -13.25 26.30 15.79
CA GLY A 69 -14.40 26.85 16.52
C GLY A 69 -15.78 26.61 15.87
N GLN A 70 -15.88 25.83 14.79
CA GLN A 70 -17.15 25.55 14.09
C GLN A 70 -17.87 24.34 14.69
N GLY A 71 -19.20 24.45 14.85
CA GLY A 71 -20.03 23.32 15.28
C GLY A 71 -20.10 22.17 14.26
N PRO A 72 -20.61 20.99 14.63
CA PRO A 72 -20.56 19.78 13.79
C PRO A 72 -21.24 19.86 12.42
N LYS A 73 -22.13 20.83 12.21
CA LYS A 73 -22.88 21.05 10.95
C LYS A 73 -22.61 22.43 10.32
N GLU A 74 -21.67 23.18 10.88
CA GLU A 74 -21.42 24.57 10.50
C GLU A 74 -20.10 24.69 9.74
N GLY A 75 -20.00 25.70 8.87
CA GLY A 75 -18.78 26.02 8.14
C GLY A 75 -18.32 24.93 7.15
N SER A 76 -17.14 25.14 6.57
CA SER A 76 -16.66 24.31 5.46
C SER A 76 -16.01 23.01 5.94
N PHE A 77 -16.25 21.92 5.21
CA PHE A 77 -15.65 20.59 5.47
C PHE A 77 -14.59 20.21 4.44
N GLN A 78 -14.49 20.99 3.37
CA GLN A 78 -13.59 20.73 2.26
C GLN A 78 -12.67 21.94 2.05
N SER A 79 -11.42 21.66 1.69
CA SER A 79 -10.47 22.67 1.22
C SER A 79 -9.54 22.02 0.20
N LYS A 80 -8.94 22.83 -0.69
CA LYS A 80 -7.96 22.34 -1.68
C LYS A 80 -6.84 21.52 -1.04
N ARG A 81 -6.34 21.95 0.13
CA ARG A 81 -5.28 21.24 0.87
C ARG A 81 -5.73 19.91 1.45
N LEU A 82 -7.01 19.76 1.80
CA LEU A 82 -7.60 18.52 2.29
C LEU A 82 -7.92 17.54 1.16
N THR A 83 -8.35 18.04 0.00
CA THR A 83 -8.75 17.21 -1.15
C THR A 83 -7.57 16.57 -1.88
N ILE A 84 -6.38 17.17 -1.80
CA ILE A 84 -5.16 16.62 -2.42
C ILE A 84 -4.49 15.52 -1.59
N LEU A 85 -4.88 15.36 -0.31
CA LEU A 85 -4.30 14.29 0.52
C LEU A 85 -4.85 12.94 0.08
N PRO A 86 -4.00 11.90 -0.01
CA PRO A 86 -4.46 10.55 -0.31
C PRO A 86 -5.56 10.11 0.66
N ARG A 87 -6.60 9.48 0.11
CA ARG A 87 -7.60 8.78 0.90
C ARG A 87 -7.24 7.31 0.86
N GLY A 88 -7.04 6.73 2.05
CA GLY A 88 -6.93 5.29 2.23
C GLY A 88 -8.26 4.61 2.10
#